data_AF-A0A974P143-F1
#
_entry.id   AF-A0A974P143-F1
#
_cell.length_a   1.000
_cell.length_b   1.000
_cell.length_c   1.000
_cell.angle_alpha   90.00
_cell.angle_beta   90.00
_cell.angle_gamma   90.00
#
_symmetry.space_group_name_H-M   'P 1'
#
loop_
_entity.id
_entity.type
_entity.pdbx_description
1 polymer ?
#
loop_
_entity_poly.entity_id
_entity_poly.type
_entity_poly.pdbx_seq_one_letter_code
_entity_poly.pdbx_strand_id
1 'polypeptide(L)'
;MGRAALNGIRNPSWFDPACHRSFYNQHLVAALKFAVARPHEAVTFLSYACSGAAVFNGLLTSQPQPPGYRDDPEWRLAGRPGGTPCCGPLSA
;
A
#
# COMPACT_ATOMS: atom_id res chain seq x y z
N MET A 1 5.34 37.42 14.40
CA MET A 1 3.95 37.03 14.12
C MET A 1 3.96 35.89 13.10
N GLY A 2 3.26 34.78 13.37
CA GLY A 2 2.77 33.86 12.32
C GLY A 2 3.54 32.56 12.01
N ARG A 3 3.56 31.57 12.92
CA ARG A 3 3.75 30.14 12.59
C ARG A 3 2.76 29.29 13.40
N ALA A 4 1.49 29.28 13.00
CA ALA A 4 0.43 28.54 13.72
C ALA A 4 -0.60 27.88 12.77
N ALA A 5 -0.20 27.47 11.56
CA ALA A 5 -1.15 27.00 10.54
C ALA A 5 -0.80 25.65 9.86
N LEU A 6 -0.01 24.76 10.49
CA LEU A 6 0.22 23.40 9.96
C LEU A 6 -0.07 22.26 10.97
N ASN A 7 -0.68 22.55 12.13
CA ASN A 7 -0.99 21.54 13.15
C ASN A 7 -2.04 20.49 12.71
N GLY A 8 -2.62 20.63 11.52
CA GLY A 8 -3.64 19.70 10.98
C GLY A 8 -3.24 18.97 9.70
N ILE A 9 -2.06 19.24 9.12
CA ILE A 9 -1.64 18.58 7.88
C ILE A 9 -0.93 17.29 8.25
N ARG A 10 -1.64 16.16 8.11
CA ARG A 10 -1.04 14.83 8.25
C ARG A 10 -0.19 14.54 7.02
N ASN A 11 1.00 13.96 7.23
CA ASN A 11 1.81 13.45 6.13
C ASN A 11 1.02 12.41 5.32
N PRO A 12 1.25 12.32 4.00
CA PRO A 12 0.67 11.27 3.18
C PRO A 12 1.09 9.92 3.78
N SER A 13 0.10 9.09 4.08
CA SER A 13 0.31 7.75 4.65
C SER A 13 -0.17 6.71 3.65
N TRP A 14 0.53 5.59 3.63
CA TRP A 14 0.10 4.42 2.87
C TRP A 14 -1.22 3.90 3.44
N PHE A 15 -2.13 3.51 2.56
CA PHE A 15 -3.36 2.83 2.98
C PHE A 15 -3.03 1.44 3.55
N ASP A 16 -2.04 0.77 2.95
CA ASP A 16 -1.41 -0.43 3.50
C ASP A 16 0.10 -0.18 3.63
N PRO A 17 0.62 0.05 4.85
CA PRO A 17 2.02 0.32 5.06
C PRO A 17 2.92 -0.91 4.87
N ALA A 18 2.40 -2.14 5.02
CA ALA A 18 3.18 -3.34 4.77
C ALA A 18 3.46 -3.52 3.27
N CYS A 19 2.48 -3.20 2.42
CA CYS A 19 2.61 -3.30 0.97
C CYS A 19 3.05 -2.03 0.26
N HIS A 20 3.19 -0.91 0.99
CA HIS A 20 3.31 0.45 0.42
C HIS A 20 2.19 0.76 -0.58
N ARG A 21 0.96 0.35 -0.24
CA ARG A 21 -0.19 0.50 -1.15
C ARG A 21 -0.85 1.86 -0.95
N SER A 22 -0.88 2.65 -2.02
CA SER A 22 -1.71 3.85 -2.10
C SER A 22 -3.19 3.49 -2.31
N PHE A 23 -4.08 4.29 -1.74
CA PHE A 23 -5.52 4.21 -2.01
C PHE A 23 -5.78 4.39 -3.51
N TYR A 24 -5.23 5.44 -4.14
CA TYR A 24 -5.37 5.71 -5.59
C TYR A 24 -4.25 5.10 -6.44
N ASN A 25 -3.94 3.82 -6.27
CA ASN A 25 -3.01 3.15 -7.17
C ASN A 25 -3.60 3.00 -8.59
N GLN A 26 -2.73 2.80 -9.59
CA GLN A 26 -3.11 2.71 -10.99
C GLN A 26 -4.16 1.61 -11.27
N HIS A 27 -4.11 0.48 -10.56
CA HIS A 27 -5.05 -0.62 -10.75
C HIS A 27 -6.45 -0.27 -10.23
N LEU A 28 -6.55 0.41 -9.07
CA LEU A 28 -7.83 0.89 -8.56
C LEU A 28 -8.41 1.95 -9.49
N VAL A 29 -7.60 2.90 -9.96
CA VAL A 29 -8.07 3.95 -10.89
C VAL A 29 -8.61 3.33 -12.18
N ALA A 30 -7.97 2.29 -12.71
CA ALA A 30 -8.46 1.55 -13.87
C ALA A 30 -9.81 0.85 -13.59
N ALA A 31 -9.92 0.14 -12.45
CA ALA A 31 -11.16 -0.52 -12.05
C ALA A 31 -12.30 0.49 -11.83
N LEU A 32 -12.01 1.65 -11.27
CA LEU A 32 -12.98 2.72 -11.05
C LEU A 32 -13.47 3.30 -12.38
N LYS A 33 -12.57 3.56 -13.33
CA LYS A 33 -12.94 3.98 -14.69
C LYS A 33 -13.84 2.96 -15.37
N PHE A 34 -13.55 1.68 -15.19
CA PHE A 34 -14.38 0.59 -15.70
C PHE A 34 -15.78 0.58 -15.06
N ALA A 35 -15.86 0.74 -13.73
CA ALA A 35 -17.14 0.81 -13.01
C ALA A 35 -17.98 2.04 -13.41
N VAL A 36 -17.35 3.21 -13.56
CA VAL A 36 -18.03 4.44 -13.99
C VAL A 36 -18.60 4.31 -15.41
N ALA A 37 -17.90 3.61 -16.30
CA ALA A 37 -18.39 3.36 -17.65
C ALA A 37 -19.59 2.38 -17.70
N ARG A 38 -19.86 1.64 -16.61
CA ARG A 38 -20.87 0.58 -16.55
C ARG A 38 -21.73 0.68 -15.28
N PRO A 39 -22.65 1.65 -15.19
CA PRO A 39 -23.39 1.94 -13.97
C PRO A 39 -24.35 0.82 -13.52
N HIS A 40 -24.69 -0.11 -14.42
CA HIS A 40 -25.58 -1.24 -14.13
C HIS A 40 -24.83 -2.55 -13.81
N GLU A 41 -23.50 -2.51 -13.72
CA GLU A 41 -22.68 -3.66 -13.34
C GLU A 41 -22.07 -3.44 -11.96
N ALA A 42 -22.08 -4.48 -11.12
CA ALA A 42 -21.36 -4.46 -9.85
C ALA A 42 -19.90 -4.88 -10.09
N VAL A 43 -18.96 -3.97 -9.84
CA VAL A 43 -17.53 -4.24 -10.01
C VAL A 43 -16.90 -4.48 -8.64
N THR A 44 -16.41 -5.70 -8.40
CA THR A 44 -15.62 -6.03 -7.20
C THR A 44 -14.14 -6.03 -7.55
N PHE A 45 -13.38 -5.11 -6.97
CA PHE A 45 -11.94 -4.99 -7.18
C PHE A 45 -11.16 -5.60 -6.01
N LEU A 46 -10.29 -6.56 -6.32
CA LEU A 46 -9.39 -7.19 -5.36
C LEU A 46 -7.95 -6.75 -5.65
N SER A 47 -7.32 -6.11 -4.66
CA SER A 47 -5.96 -5.59 -4.80
C SER A 47 -4.96 -6.47 -4.04
N TYR A 48 -4.18 -7.24 -4.79
CA TYR A 48 -3.07 -8.06 -4.26
C TYR A 48 -1.68 -7.48 -4.58
N ALA A 49 -1.63 -6.25 -5.09
CA ALA A 49 -0.37 -5.62 -5.47
C ALA A 49 0.43 -5.20 -4.23
N CYS A 50 1.70 -5.59 -4.19
CA CYS A 50 2.66 -5.25 -3.15
C CYS A 50 4.01 -4.91 -3.79
N SER A 51 4.72 -3.91 -3.26
CA SER A 51 6.06 -3.56 -3.73
C SER A 51 7.03 -4.72 -3.53
N GLY A 52 7.72 -5.12 -4.60
CA GLY A 52 8.67 -6.24 -4.58
C GLY A 52 8.03 -7.63 -4.71
N ALA A 53 6.72 -7.73 -4.93
CA ALA A 53 6.08 -9.00 -5.24
C ALA A 53 6.48 -9.50 -6.64
N ALA A 54 6.79 -10.80 -6.74
CA ALA A 54 7.10 -11.47 -8.00
C ALA A 54 5.95 -12.39 -8.41
N VAL A 55 5.68 -12.53 -9.71
CA VAL A 55 4.55 -13.35 -10.22
C VAL A 55 4.61 -14.79 -9.70
N PHE A 56 5.81 -15.36 -9.61
CA PHE A 56 6.01 -16.72 -9.11
C PHE A 56 5.54 -16.89 -7.66
N ASN A 57 5.74 -15.85 -6.84
CA ASN A 57 5.38 -15.82 -5.43
C ASN A 57 3.97 -15.22 -5.29
N GLY A 58 2.97 -16.06 -5.04
CA GLY A 58 1.56 -15.69 -4.90
C GLY A 58 0.66 -16.41 -5.91
N LEU A 59 1.13 -16.63 -7.14
CA LEU A 59 0.37 -17.36 -8.18
C LEU A 59 0.77 -18.83 -8.30
N LEU A 60 2.07 -19.14 -8.28
CA LEU A 60 2.59 -20.51 -8.45
C LEU A 60 3.11 -21.11 -7.15
N THR A 61 3.59 -20.27 -6.24
CA THR A 61 4.03 -20.65 -4.90
C THR A 61 3.46 -19.70 -3.87
N SER A 62 3.57 -20.04 -2.58
CA SER A 62 3.07 -19.16 -1.52
C SER A 62 3.90 -17.86 -1.45
N GLN A 63 3.22 -16.73 -1.25
CA GLN A 63 3.88 -15.46 -0.97
C GLN A 63 4.60 -15.54 0.39
N PRO A 64 5.91 -15.25 0.47
CA PRO A 64 6.57 -15.11 1.76
C PRO A 64 6.07 -13.84 2.47
N GLN A 65 5.67 -13.98 3.72
CA GLN A 65 5.16 -12.89 4.58
C GLN A 65 3.98 -12.10 3.95
N PRO A 66 2.84 -12.75 3.66
CA PRO A 66 1.68 -12.04 3.16
C PRO A 66 1.11 -11.12 4.27
N PRO A 67 0.45 -10.00 3.90
CA PRO A 67 -0.30 -9.18 4.86
C PRO A 67 -1.27 -10.05 5.65
N GLY A 68 -1.31 -9.90 6.98
CA GLY A 68 -2.13 -10.73 7.89
C GLY A 68 -1.47 -12.01 8.41
N TYR A 69 -0.28 -12.39 7.93
CA TYR A 69 0.42 -13.61 8.41
C TYR A 69 1.10 -13.43 9.77
N ARG A 70 1.38 -12.19 10.17
CA ARG A 70 1.88 -11.80 11.49
C ARG A 70 1.29 -10.43 11.84
N ASP A 71 0.03 -10.41 12.24
CA ASP A 71 -0.59 -9.21 12.81
C ASP A 71 -0.10 -9.01 14.26
N ASP A 72 1.22 -8.91 14.42
CA ASP A 72 1.83 -8.42 15.64
C ASP A 72 1.67 -6.89 15.60
N PRO A 73 1.16 -6.22 16.66
CA PRO A 73 0.94 -4.77 16.67
C PRO A 73 2.21 -3.92 16.53
N GLU A 74 3.37 -4.57 16.44
CA GLU A 74 4.70 -3.97 16.27
C GLU A 74 4.88 -3.23 14.93
N TRP A 75 4.23 -3.63 13.83
CA TRP A 75 4.45 -2.98 12.53
C TRP A 75 4.06 -1.50 12.49
N ARG A 76 3.25 -1.05 13.47
CA ARG A 76 2.88 0.36 13.64
C ARG A 76 3.99 1.19 14.31
N LEU A 77 5.01 0.54 14.89
CA LEU A 77 6.11 1.16 15.64
C LEU A 77 7.52 0.74 15.16
N ALA A 78 7.66 -0.38 14.44
CA ALA A 78 8.94 -0.85 13.95
C ALA A 78 9.07 -0.62 12.43
N GLY A 79 9.83 0.40 12.06
CA GLY A 79 10.76 0.19 10.96
C GLY A 79 11.56 -1.08 11.29
N ARG A 80 11.48 -2.10 10.44
CA ARG A 80 12.09 -3.43 10.66
C ARG A 80 13.51 -3.31 11.25
N PRO A 81 13.86 -4.00 12.35
CA PRO A 81 15.25 -4.18 12.69
C PRO A 81 15.87 -5.14 11.67
N GLY A 82 16.64 -4.59 10.72
CA GLY A 82 17.44 -5.37 9.77
C GLY A 82 16.81 -5.64 8.40
N GLY A 83 15.63 -5.12 8.10
CA GLY A 83 15.21 -4.94 6.71
C GLY A 83 15.31 -3.46 6.42
N THR A 84 16.20 -3.06 5.51
CA THR A 84 16.19 -1.70 4.97
C THR A 84 14.74 -1.36 4.66
N PRO A 85 14.17 -0.26 5.22
CA PRO A 85 12.88 0.19 4.72
C PRO A 85 13.03 0.29 3.22
N CYS A 86 12.12 -0.31 2.45
CA CYS A 86 12.16 -0.15 0.98
C CYS A 86 12.08 1.34 0.57
N CYS A 87 11.84 2.23 1.55
CA CYS A 87 12.09 3.65 1.52
C CYS A 87 13.32 4.01 2.39
N GLY A 88 14.52 3.65 1.93
CA GLY A 88 15.71 4.45 2.25
C GLY A 88 15.58 5.81 1.56
N PRO A 89 16.38 6.83 1.93
CA PRO A 89 16.46 8.03 1.11
C PRO A 89 16.88 7.60 -0.29
N LEU A 90 16.17 8.07 -1.32
CA LEU A 90 16.66 8.00 -2.69
C LEU A 90 18.03 8.68 -2.72
N SER A 91 19.10 7.88 -2.75
CA SER A 91 20.42 8.35 -3.13
C SER A 91 20.33 8.84 -4.57
N ALA A 92 20.81 10.06 -4.81
CA ALA A 92 21.35 10.45 -6.11
C ALA A 92 22.57 9.59 -6.44
#